data_AF-A0A2T1HSM2-F1
#
_entry.id   AF-A0A2T1HSM2-F1
#
_cell.length_a   1.000
_cell.length_b   1.000
_cell.length_c   1.000
_cell.angle_alpha   90.00
_cell.angle_beta   90.00
_cell.angle_gamma   90.00
#
_symmetry.space_group_name_H-M   'P 1'
#
loop_
_entity.id
_entity.type
_entity.pdbx_description
1 polymer ?
#
loop_
_entity_poly.entity_id
_entity_poly.type
_entity_poly.pdbx_seq_one_letter_code
_entity_poly.pdbx_strand_id
1 'polypeptide(L)'
;MNRFQELAGAAGRAQRLAAAARHGAVIVGPLGAMLQTGPTAARRTVAAQARGVLLSQSEVPGDFYDISLVYSDGRTPQVLAAAQDDAAVVAHWRRTAIELGLPLMVQRQDGEILQPYQNCGAVMMGPFRYRRRTATISRRRPRFLQRRKTTCLPERPVVLSKREFVERP
;
A
#
# COMPACT_ATOMS: atom_id res chain seq x y z
N MET A 1 -1.36 -1.24 32.26
CA MET A 1 -0.79 -2.42 32.95
C MET A 1 -0.11 -3.30 31.90
N ASN A 2 1.14 -3.01 31.49
CA ASN A 2 1.91 -3.87 30.56
C ASN A 2 3.42 -3.57 30.43
N ARG A 3 4.03 -2.84 31.37
CA ARG A 3 5.45 -2.43 31.28
C ARG A 3 6.44 -3.61 31.34
N PHE A 4 6.06 -4.73 31.97
CA PHE A 4 6.90 -5.93 32.08
C PHE A 4 6.92 -6.78 30.81
N GLN A 5 5.82 -6.88 30.05
CA GLN A 5 5.80 -7.58 28.75
C GLN A 5 6.59 -6.82 27.69
N GLU A 6 6.56 -5.48 27.76
CA GLU A 6 7.34 -4.59 26.89
C GLU A 6 8.85 -4.79 27.08
N LEU A 7 9.32 -4.87 28.33
CA LEU A 7 10.73 -5.08 28.66
C LEU A 7 11.24 -6.49 28.31
N ALA A 8 10.42 -7.53 28.52
CA ALA A 8 10.77 -8.89 28.12
C ALA A 8 10.82 -9.06 26.59
N GLY A 9 9.88 -8.44 25.88
CA GLY A 9 9.87 -8.37 24.41
C GLY A 9 11.06 -7.57 23.87
N ALA A 10 11.41 -6.45 24.51
CA ALA A 10 12.55 -5.63 24.15
C ALA A 10 13.89 -6.36 24.33
N ALA A 11 14.07 -7.11 25.43
CA ALA A 11 15.28 -7.89 25.67
C ALA A 11 15.46 -9.02 24.64
N GLY A 12 14.40 -9.78 24.37
CA GLY A 12 14.42 -10.83 23.33
C GLY A 12 14.63 -10.27 21.92
N ARG A 13 14.10 -9.08 21.65
CA ARG A 13 14.31 -8.34 20.40
C ARG A 13 15.74 -7.85 20.26
N ALA A 14 16.32 -7.26 21.31
CA ALA A 14 17.71 -6.80 21.32
C ALA A 14 18.70 -7.95 21.07
N GLN A 15 18.45 -9.13 21.65
CA GLN A 15 19.24 -10.33 21.36
C GLN A 15 19.16 -10.78 19.91
N ARG A 16 17.96 -10.78 19.30
CA ARG A 16 17.80 -11.12 17.88
C ARG A 16 18.52 -10.13 16.98
N LEU A 17 18.37 -8.83 17.26
CA LEU A 17 19.05 -7.72 16.58
C LEU A 17 20.57 -7.86 16.63
N ALA A 18 21.12 -8.06 17.82
CA ALA A 18 22.55 -8.27 18.00
C ALA A 18 23.08 -9.51 17.24
N ALA A 19 22.27 -10.56 17.10
CA ALA A 19 22.64 -11.74 16.34
C ALA A 19 22.65 -11.51 14.82
N ALA A 20 21.69 -10.77 14.29
CA ALA A 20 21.58 -10.51 12.84
C ALA A 20 22.54 -9.42 12.33
N ALA A 21 22.90 -8.46 13.19
CA ALA A 21 23.90 -7.43 12.90
C ALA A 21 25.21 -8.03 12.35
N ARG A 22 25.62 -9.19 12.90
CA ARG A 22 26.84 -9.90 12.47
C ARG A 22 26.81 -10.33 10.99
N HIS A 23 25.64 -10.33 10.35
CA HIS A 23 25.44 -10.85 9.00
C HIS A 23 24.72 -9.86 8.07
N GLY A 24 24.48 -8.61 8.50
CA GLY A 24 23.70 -7.64 7.71
C GLY A 24 22.25 -8.10 7.44
N ALA A 25 21.72 -9.00 8.28
CA ALA A 25 20.46 -9.66 8.00
C ALA A 25 19.25 -8.83 8.45
N VAL A 26 18.19 -8.86 7.66
CA VAL A 26 16.88 -8.33 8.04
C VAL A 26 16.20 -9.31 8.99
N ILE A 27 15.82 -8.85 10.18
CA ILE A 27 15.05 -9.65 11.13
C ILE A 27 13.59 -9.38 10.92
N VAL A 28 12.85 -10.41 10.57
CA VAL A 28 11.40 -10.33 10.37
C VAL A 28 10.70 -10.88 11.62
N GLY A 29 9.83 -10.07 12.22
CA GLY A 29 8.99 -10.49 13.34
C GLY A 29 7.85 -11.42 12.90
N PRO A 30 7.09 -12.00 13.85
CA PRO A 30 6.02 -12.95 13.54
C PRO A 30 4.96 -12.39 12.58
N LEU A 31 4.53 -11.14 12.81
CA LEU A 31 3.59 -10.48 11.91
C LEU A 31 4.23 -10.23 10.53
N GLY A 32 5.48 -9.78 10.48
CA GLY A 32 6.18 -9.58 9.22
C GLY A 32 6.27 -10.88 8.42
N ALA A 33 6.58 -12.00 9.07
CA ALA A 33 6.67 -13.31 8.44
C ALA A 33 5.30 -13.75 7.91
N MET A 34 4.25 -13.59 8.72
CA MET A 34 2.87 -13.85 8.32
C MET A 34 2.45 -13.00 7.10
N LEU A 35 2.87 -11.75 7.04
CA LEU A 35 2.56 -10.87 5.89
C LEU A 35 3.38 -11.20 4.64
N GLN A 36 4.56 -11.81 4.78
CA GLN A 36 5.41 -12.20 3.66
C GLN A 36 5.04 -13.57 3.07
N THR A 37 4.64 -14.53 3.90
CA THR A 37 4.37 -15.93 3.48
C THR A 37 2.91 -16.34 3.60
N GLY A 38 2.12 -15.64 4.42
CA GLY A 38 0.72 -15.98 4.67
C GLY A 38 -0.22 -15.70 3.49
N PRO A 39 -1.48 -16.13 3.61
CA PRO A 39 -2.46 -16.01 2.54
C PRO A 39 -2.78 -14.55 2.21
N THR A 40 -3.07 -14.28 0.93
CA THR A 40 -3.39 -12.93 0.43
C THR A 40 -4.55 -12.27 1.18
N ALA A 41 -5.54 -13.05 1.63
CA ALA A 41 -6.67 -12.54 2.42
C ALA A 41 -6.22 -11.92 3.75
N ALA A 42 -5.34 -12.61 4.50
CA ALA A 42 -4.81 -12.09 5.76
C ALA A 42 -4.01 -10.80 5.55
N ARG A 43 -3.20 -10.74 4.47
CA ARG A 43 -2.45 -9.52 4.11
C ARG A 43 -3.39 -8.35 3.82
N ARG A 44 -4.45 -8.58 3.05
CA ARG A 44 -5.46 -7.55 2.72
C ARG A 44 -6.17 -7.03 3.95
N THR A 45 -6.55 -7.89 4.89
CA THR A 45 -7.24 -7.46 6.12
C THR A 45 -6.36 -6.54 6.96
N VAL A 46 -5.09 -6.89 7.11
CA VAL A 46 -4.13 -6.05 7.85
C VAL A 46 -3.86 -4.74 7.11
N ALA A 47 -3.62 -4.81 5.80
CA ALA A 47 -3.37 -3.63 4.98
C ALA A 47 -4.57 -2.66 4.95
N ALA A 48 -5.80 -3.16 4.98
CA ALA A 48 -7.01 -2.33 4.96
C ALA A 48 -7.15 -1.42 6.19
N GLN A 49 -6.55 -1.79 7.32
CA GLN A 49 -6.53 -0.97 8.55
C GLN A 49 -5.30 -0.06 8.63
N ALA A 50 -4.31 -0.30 7.77
CA ALA A 50 -3.04 0.40 7.80
C ALA A 50 -3.12 1.70 6.98
N ARG A 51 -2.53 2.75 7.54
CA ARG A 51 -2.30 4.02 6.87
C ARG A 51 -1.06 3.97 5.97
N GLY A 52 -0.03 3.22 6.35
CA GLY A 52 1.23 3.15 5.61
C GLY A 52 2.29 2.27 6.27
N VAL A 53 3.41 2.09 5.57
CA VAL A 53 4.60 1.38 6.07
C VAL A 53 5.64 2.42 6.47
N LEU A 54 5.95 2.47 7.76
CA LEU A 54 6.86 3.42 8.38
C LEU A 54 8.27 2.85 8.48
N LEU A 55 9.25 3.66 8.09
CA LEU A 55 10.65 3.50 8.44
C LEU A 55 10.98 4.47 9.59
N SER A 56 11.48 3.95 10.71
CA SER A 56 11.88 4.74 11.88
C SER A 56 13.19 4.23 12.47
N GLN A 57 13.86 5.07 13.27
CA GLN A 57 14.97 4.61 14.09
C GLN A 57 14.44 3.65 15.17
N SER A 58 15.18 2.58 15.44
CA SER A 58 14.80 1.62 16.48
C SER A 58 15.01 2.21 17.88
N GLU A 59 14.16 1.83 18.81
CA GLU A 59 14.34 2.13 20.24
C GLU A 59 15.45 1.29 20.87
N VAL A 60 15.82 0.18 20.23
CA VAL A 60 16.91 -0.66 20.68
C VAL A 60 18.25 0.05 20.39
N PRO A 61 19.18 0.12 21.36
CA PRO A 61 20.48 0.74 21.15
C PRO A 61 21.23 0.15 19.94
N GLY A 62 21.81 1.04 19.14
CA GLY A 62 22.54 0.72 17.91
C GLY A 62 21.90 1.39 16.68
N ASP A 63 22.56 1.25 15.53
CA ASP A 63 22.12 1.84 14.27
C ASP A 63 21.06 0.98 13.56
N PHE A 64 20.05 0.54 14.31
CA PHE A 64 18.96 -0.26 13.76
C PHE A 64 17.80 0.64 13.32
N TYR A 65 17.17 0.21 12.24
CA TYR A 65 15.95 0.79 11.71
C TYR A 65 14.82 -0.22 11.79
N ASP A 66 13.64 0.29 12.13
CA ASP A 66 12.40 -0.47 12.21
C ASP A 66 11.52 -0.20 10.99
N ILE A 67 10.94 -1.28 10.49
CA ILE A 67 9.89 -1.25 9.49
C ILE A 67 8.60 -1.63 10.20
N SER A 68 7.68 -0.67 10.32
CA SER A 68 6.45 -0.82 11.10
C SER A 68 5.21 -0.50 10.28
N LEU A 69 4.08 -1.10 10.64
CA LEU A 69 2.77 -0.68 10.15
C LEU A 69 2.23 0.45 11.01
N VAL A 70 1.86 1.55 10.36
CA VAL A 70 1.10 2.64 10.99
C VAL A 70 -0.35 2.47 10.59
N TYR A 71 -1.25 2.67 11.54
CA TYR A 71 -2.68 2.48 11.36
C TYR A 71 -3.43 3.81 11.45
N SER A 72 -4.60 3.88 10.81
CA SER A 72 -5.40 5.11 10.77
C SER A 72 -6.15 5.40 12.07
N ASP A 73 -6.33 4.39 12.90
CA ASP A 73 -7.04 4.43 14.19
C ASP A 73 -6.19 4.96 15.35
N GLY A 74 -4.93 5.32 15.09
CA GLY A 74 -4.02 5.87 16.09
C GLY A 74 -3.43 4.84 17.05
N ARG A 75 -3.61 3.54 16.79
CA ARG A 75 -2.95 2.49 17.59
C ARG A 75 -1.43 2.51 17.37
N THR A 76 -0.70 1.99 18.35
CA THR A 76 0.75 1.90 18.33
C THR A 76 1.25 1.25 17.04
N PRO A 77 2.26 1.81 16.37
CA PRO A 77 2.87 1.19 15.20
C PRO A 77 3.35 -0.22 15.52
N GLN A 78 3.11 -1.16 14.59
CA GLN A 78 3.48 -2.54 14.80
C GLN A 78 4.70 -2.91 13.95
N VAL A 79 5.81 -3.22 14.63
CA VAL A 79 7.07 -3.60 14.00
C VAL A 79 6.91 -4.91 13.23
N LEU A 80 7.21 -4.87 11.93
CA LEU A 80 7.22 -6.03 11.03
C LEU A 80 8.63 -6.60 10.90
N ALA A 81 9.62 -5.74 10.75
CA ALA A 81 11.01 -6.12 10.57
C ALA A 81 11.94 -5.04 11.11
N ALA A 82 13.21 -5.41 11.32
CA ALA A 82 14.27 -4.48 11.66
C ALA A 82 15.58 -4.88 10.99
N ALA A 83 16.41 -3.91 10.65
CA ALA A 83 17.69 -4.11 9.98
C ALA A 83 18.67 -2.98 10.33
N GLN A 84 19.97 -3.30 10.29
CA GLN A 84 21.05 -2.33 10.54
C GLN A 84 21.63 -1.75 9.24
N ASP A 85 21.67 -2.55 8.17
CA ASP A 85 22.19 -2.10 6.88
C ASP A 85 21.15 -1.23 6.14
N ASP A 86 21.56 -0.01 5.78
CA ASP A 86 20.77 0.99 5.06
C ASP A 86 20.19 0.43 3.76
N ALA A 87 21.00 -0.31 2.98
CA ALA A 87 20.55 -0.84 1.70
C ALA A 87 19.50 -1.95 1.91
N ALA A 88 19.78 -2.89 2.83
CA ALA A 88 18.85 -3.95 3.17
C ALA A 88 17.53 -3.42 3.74
N VAL A 89 17.56 -2.43 4.64
CA VAL A 89 16.34 -1.88 5.24
C VAL A 89 15.49 -1.13 4.22
N VAL A 90 16.10 -0.30 3.36
CA VAL A 90 15.35 0.42 2.33
C VAL A 90 14.74 -0.55 1.31
N ALA A 91 15.47 -1.59 0.93
CA ALA A 91 14.96 -2.62 0.03
C ALA A 91 13.78 -3.37 0.64
N HIS A 92 13.88 -3.77 1.91
CA HIS A 92 12.80 -4.47 2.62
C HIS A 92 11.58 -3.56 2.78
N TRP A 93 11.78 -2.33 3.21
CA TRP A 93 10.72 -1.33 3.38
C TRP A 93 9.92 -1.09 2.10
N ARG A 94 10.62 -0.87 0.98
CA ARG A 94 9.98 -0.72 -0.35
C ARG A 94 9.22 -1.97 -0.75
N ARG A 95 9.81 -3.15 -0.58
CA ARG A 95 9.17 -4.42 -0.91
C ARG A 95 7.89 -4.62 -0.09
N THR A 96 7.94 -4.42 1.22
CA THR A 96 6.78 -4.55 2.11
C THR A 96 5.65 -3.58 1.71
N ALA A 97 5.97 -2.34 1.38
CA ALA A 97 4.98 -1.37 0.92
C ALA A 97 4.30 -1.79 -0.39
N ILE A 98 5.07 -2.32 -1.36
CA ILE A 98 4.54 -2.83 -2.63
C ILE A 98 3.65 -4.05 -2.40
N GLU A 99 4.10 -5.02 -1.61
CA GLU A 99 3.36 -6.26 -1.34
C GLU A 99 2.03 -5.99 -0.62
N LEU A 100 1.98 -4.95 0.23
CA LEU A 100 0.78 -4.56 0.95
C LEU A 100 -0.06 -3.50 0.21
N GLY A 101 0.47 -2.88 -0.84
CA GLY A 101 -0.17 -1.75 -1.52
C GLY A 101 -0.37 -0.56 -0.58
N LEU A 102 0.65 -0.21 0.19
CA LEU A 102 0.59 0.87 1.18
C LEU A 102 1.60 1.98 0.84
N PRO A 103 1.31 3.24 1.19
CA PRO A 103 2.25 4.32 0.99
C PRO A 103 3.47 4.16 1.92
N LEU A 104 4.62 4.56 1.38
CA LEU A 104 5.88 4.66 2.11
C LEU A 104 5.85 5.88 3.04
N MET A 105 6.22 5.68 4.31
CA MET A 105 6.32 6.73 5.32
C MET A 105 7.68 6.66 6.03
N VAL A 106 8.22 7.81 6.44
CA VAL A 106 9.47 7.90 7.20
C VAL A 106 9.23 8.78 8.42
N GLN A 107 9.73 8.35 9.58
CA GLN A 107 9.78 9.17 10.77
C GLN A 107 11.07 10.00 10.77
N ARG A 108 10.93 11.32 10.90
CA ARG A 108 12.05 12.24 11.08
C ARG A 108 12.55 12.15 12.54
N GLN A 109 13.76 12.63 12.79
CA GLN A 109 14.31 12.80 14.14
C GLN A 109 13.40 13.62 15.07
N ASP A 110 12.66 14.59 14.51
CA ASP A 110 11.70 15.42 15.27
C ASP A 110 10.41 14.65 15.64
N GLY A 111 10.31 13.37 15.27
CA GLY A 111 9.15 12.51 15.49
C GLY A 111 8.03 12.67 14.45
N GLU A 112 8.12 13.68 13.58
CA GLU A 112 7.16 13.88 12.50
C GLU A 112 7.19 12.72 11.49
N ILE A 113 6.02 12.20 11.14
CA ILE A 113 5.86 11.17 10.10
C ILE A 113 5.47 11.83 8.79
N LEU A 114 6.32 11.67 7.77
CA LEU A 114 6.10 12.21 6.42
C LEU A 114 6.08 11.12 5.36
N GLN A 115 5.47 11.43 4.22
CA GLN A 115 5.55 10.59 3.03
C GLN A 115 6.64 11.14 2.12
N PRO A 116 7.80 10.46 1.99
CA PRO A 116 8.92 10.99 1.19
C PRO A 116 8.60 11.01 -0.31
N TYR A 117 7.59 10.27 -0.75
CA TYR A 117 7.16 10.21 -2.14
C TYR A 117 5.69 10.61 -2.26
N GLN A 118 5.34 11.26 -3.35
CA GLN A 118 3.96 11.54 -3.68
C GLN A 118 3.27 10.23 -4.06
N ASN A 119 2.23 9.84 -3.32
CA ASN A 119 1.51 8.60 -3.55
C ASN A 119 0.02 8.91 -3.76
N CYS A 120 -0.64 8.20 -4.68
CA CYS A 120 -2.09 8.11 -4.75
C CYS A 120 -2.53 6.79 -4.10
N GLY A 121 -2.77 6.83 -2.79
CA GLY A 121 -3.06 5.64 -2.01
C GLY A 121 -1.88 4.65 -2.07
N ALA A 122 -2.15 3.45 -2.58
CA ALA A 122 -1.17 2.38 -2.80
C ALA A 122 -0.15 2.65 -3.92
N VAL A 123 -0.44 3.60 -4.80
CA VAL A 123 0.32 3.80 -6.04
C VAL A 123 1.31 4.94 -5.84
N MET A 124 2.60 4.59 -5.91
CA MET A 124 3.68 5.56 -5.94
C MET A 124 3.61 6.37 -7.23
N MET A 125 3.48 7.69 -7.13
CA MET A 125 3.50 8.56 -8.29
C MET A 125 4.95 8.87 -8.67
N GLY A 126 5.35 8.42 -9.86
CA GLY A 126 6.55 8.92 -10.50
C GLY A 126 6.37 10.37 -10.99
N PRO A 127 7.42 10.99 -11.56
CA PRO A 127 7.30 12.27 -12.24
C PRO A 127 6.24 12.17 -13.35
N PHE A 128 5.06 12.74 -13.11
CA PHE A 128 4.01 12.76 -14.13
C PHE A 128 4.40 13.80 -15.19
N ARG A 129 4.58 13.35 -16.43
CA ARG A 129 4.66 14.28 -17.55
C ARG A 129 3.23 14.59 -17.97
N TYR A 130 2.84 15.85 -17.84
CA TYR A 130 1.61 16.30 -18.47
C TYR A 130 1.69 15.93 -19.95
N ARG A 131 0.78 15.06 -20.43
CA ARG A 131 0.72 14.76 -21.86
C ARG A 131 0.52 16.10 -22.55
N ARG A 132 1.49 16.54 -23.36
CA ARG A 132 1.40 17.80 -24.14
C ARG A 132 -0.01 17.84 -24.73
N ARG A 133 -0.83 18.79 -24.28
CA ARG A 133 -2.16 19.01 -24.87
C ARG A 133 -1.90 19.43 -26.31
N THR A 134 -1.99 18.50 -27.24
CA THR A 134 -1.83 18.83 -28.67
C THR A 134 -2.87 19.90 -28.99
N ALA A 135 -2.44 21.00 -29.61
CA ALA A 135 -3.31 22.14 -29.94
C ALA A 135 -4.57 21.74 -30.72
N THR A 136 -4.53 20.57 -31.38
CA THR A 136 -5.65 19.91 -32.05
C THR A 136 -6.82 19.53 -31.13
N ILE A 137 -6.62 19.41 -29.81
CA ILE A 137 -7.68 19.17 -28.81
C ILE A 137 -8.09 20.49 -28.11
N SER A 138 -7.21 21.49 -28.03
CA SER A 138 -7.45 22.73 -27.27
C SER A 138 -8.41 23.72 -27.93
N ARG A 139 -8.58 23.68 -29.26
CA ARG A 139 -9.48 24.58 -30.01
C ARG A 139 -10.57 23.85 -30.80
N ARG A 140 -10.70 22.53 -30.65
CA ARG A 140 -11.83 21.78 -31.25
C ARG A 140 -12.98 21.73 -30.24
N ARG A 141 -14.21 22.01 -30.71
CA ARG A 141 -15.42 21.71 -29.93
C ARG A 141 -15.43 20.21 -29.59
N PRO A 142 -15.55 19.81 -28.31
CA PRO A 142 -15.61 18.41 -27.92
C PRO A 142 -16.76 17.70 -28.65
N ARG A 143 -16.43 16.79 -29.58
CA ARG A 143 -17.42 16.07 -30.41
C ARG A 143 -18.25 15.07 -29.61
N PHE A 144 -17.80 14.73 -28.40
CA PHE A 144 -18.47 13.77 -27.50
C PHE A 144 -19.44 14.41 -26.50
N LEU A 145 -19.64 15.74 -26.54
CA LEU A 145 -20.80 16.37 -25.88
C LEU A 145 -22.11 16.16 -26.65
N GLN A 146 -22.05 15.62 -27.88
CA GLN A 146 -23.17 14.86 -28.44
C GLN A 146 -23.18 13.48 -27.77
N ARG A 147 -23.74 13.42 -26.55
CA ARG A 147 -24.34 12.17 -26.09
C ARG A 147 -25.29 11.71 -27.19
N ARG A 148 -25.21 10.44 -27.60
CA ARG A 148 -26.35 9.76 -28.25
C ARG A 148 -27.56 10.05 -27.36
N LYS A 149 -28.68 10.52 -27.92
CA LYS A 149 -29.93 10.57 -27.17
C LYS A 149 -30.15 9.17 -26.63
N THR A 150 -30.11 8.99 -25.31
CA THR A 150 -30.66 7.79 -24.69
C THR A 150 -32.09 7.75 -25.18
N THR A 151 -32.41 6.77 -26.02
CA THR A 151 -33.80 6.61 -26.45
C THR A 151 -34.59 6.35 -25.18
N CYS A 152 -35.58 7.19 -24.89
CA CYS A 152 -36.56 6.87 -23.88
C CYS A 152 -37.25 5.59 -24.36
N LEU A 153 -37.17 4.51 -23.57
CA LEU A 153 -38.00 3.34 -23.86
C LEU A 153 -39.47 3.81 -23.85
N PRO A 154 -40.30 3.35 -24.79
CA PRO A 154 -41.74 3.58 -24.68
C PRO A 154 -42.23 3.01 -23.35
N GLU A 155 -43.22 3.67 -22.74
CA GLU A 155 -43.79 3.28 -21.44
C GLU A 155 -44.26 1.81 -21.40
N ARG A 156 -44.53 1.23 -22.57
CA ARG A 156 -44.81 -0.19 -22.76
C ARG A 156 -43.82 -0.81 -23.75
N PRO A 157 -43.02 -1.81 -23.32
CA PRO A 157 -42.11 -2.51 -24.23
C PRO A 157 -42.92 -3.31 -25.27
N VAL A 158 -42.59 -3.12 -26.55
CA VAL A 158 -43.11 -3.99 -27.62
C VAL A 158 -42.37 -5.32 -27.53
N VAL A 159 -43.05 -6.34 -27.00
CA VAL A 159 -42.53 -7.71 -26.96
C VAL A 159 -42.68 -8.31 -28.35
N LEU A 160 -41.57 -8.38 -29.10
CA LEU A 160 -41.51 -9.16 -30.33
C LEU A 160 -41.47 -10.64 -29.95
N SER A 161 -42.62 -11.32 -30.05
CA SER A 161 -42.63 -12.79 -30.04
C SER A 161 -41.95 -13.28 -31.32
N LYS A 162 -40.99 -14.20 -31.17
CA LYS A 162 -40.36 -14.89 -32.30
C LYS A 162 -41.45 -15.48 -33.18
N ARG A 163 -41.59 -14.96 -34.40
CA ARG A 163 -42.19 -15.71 -35.50
C ARG A 163 -41.03 -16.34 -36.24
N GLU A 164 -41.06 -17.66 -36.30
CA GLU A 164 -40.12 -18.46 -37.07
C GLU A 164 -40.21 -18.01 -38.53
N PHE A 165 -39.04 -17.80 -39.15
CA PHE A 165 -38.96 -17.51 -40.57
C PHE A 165 -39.42 -18.76 -41.32
N VAL A 166 -40.67 -18.77 -41.77
CA VAL A 166 -41.12 -19.77 -42.74
C VAL A 166 -40.56 -19.34 -44.09
N GLU A 167 -39.51 -20.01 -44.54
CA GLU A 167 -39.08 -19.93 -45.93
C GLU A 167 -40.22 -20.45 -46.81
N ARG A 168 -40.63 -19.63 -47.78
CA ARG A 168 -41.68 -19.95 -48.75
C ARG A 168 -40.99 -20.62 -49.95
N PRO A 169 -41.55 -21.71 -50.50
CA PRO A 169 -40.94 -22.47 -51.59
C PRO A 169 -40.75 -21.66 -52.87
#